data_AF-A0A975DKU7-F1
#
_entry.id   AF-A0A975DKU7-F1
#
_cell.length_a   1.000
_cell.length_b   1.000
_cell.length_c   1.000
_cell.angle_alpha   90.00
_cell.angle_beta   90.00
_cell.angle_gamma   90.00
#
_symmetry.space_group_name_H-M   'P 1'
#
loop_
_entity.id
_entity.type
_entity.pdbx_description
1 polymer ?
#
loop_
_entity_poly.entity_id
_entity_poly.type
_entity_poly.pdbx_seq_one_letter_code
_entity_poly.pdbx_strand_id
1 'polypeptide(L)'
;MANENKNTVIYSLFRTSKRESNFHWIGPLGAIPFYVYTTSDGSIVDLVNNDLDDYIAVAVRDSAEADLLKQKGFHESRNLIVVKDYLAVWTMLKLKRADFTIAHKPYQGIIEEAHLKEEDFKTLETISLSMPLYVAASLSTDLETR
;
A
#
# COMPACT_ATOMS: atom_id res chain seq x y z
N MET A 1 12.21 14.41 -13.80
CA MET A 1 11.35 14.06 -12.63
C MET A 1 11.99 14.63 -11.34
N ALA A 2 11.31 14.63 -10.20
CA ALA A 2 11.84 15.26 -8.96
C ALA A 2 13.16 14.66 -8.44
N ASN A 3 13.48 13.41 -8.82
CA ASN A 3 14.71 12.68 -8.48
C ASN A 3 15.94 13.01 -9.34
N GLU A 4 15.82 13.96 -10.28
CA GLU A 4 16.91 14.35 -11.18
C GLU A 4 17.42 15.76 -10.86
N ASN A 5 16.63 16.55 -10.13
CA ASN A 5 16.94 17.94 -9.83
C ASN A 5 17.77 18.07 -8.54
N LYS A 6 18.90 18.76 -8.64
CA LYS A 6 19.77 19.05 -7.48
C LYS A 6 18.99 19.86 -6.43
N ASN A 7 19.29 19.63 -5.15
CA ASN A 7 18.67 20.32 -4.00
C ASN A 7 17.15 20.11 -3.90
N THR A 8 16.65 18.97 -4.36
CA THR A 8 15.22 18.62 -4.23
C THR A 8 15.02 17.69 -3.04
N VAL A 9 14.13 18.10 -2.12
CA VAL A 9 13.65 17.31 -0.99
C VAL A 9 12.20 16.94 -1.23
N ILE A 10 11.88 15.66 -1.03
CA ILE A 10 10.54 15.09 -1.11
C ILE A 10 10.10 14.76 0.31
N TYR A 11 8.98 15.35 0.71
CA TYR A 11 8.32 15.08 1.98
C TYR A 11 7.24 14.01 1.80
N SER A 12 6.99 13.23 2.85
CA SER A 12 5.86 12.29 2.93
C SER A 12 5.88 11.19 1.85
N LEU A 13 7.02 10.52 1.69
CA LEU A 13 7.17 9.42 0.73
C LEU A 13 7.22 8.06 1.44
N PHE A 14 6.47 7.08 0.95
CA PHE A 14 6.67 5.69 1.37
C PHE A 14 7.97 5.14 0.79
N ARG A 15 8.79 4.55 1.65
CA ARG A 15 9.97 3.78 1.27
C ARG A 15 9.54 2.40 0.80
N THR A 16 9.81 2.10 -0.47
CA THR A 16 9.47 0.83 -1.10
C THR A 16 10.72 0.25 -1.75
N SER A 17 10.74 -1.06 -1.95
CA SER A 17 11.82 -1.80 -2.60
C SER A 17 12.13 -1.22 -3.98
N LYS A 18 11.11 -0.77 -4.71
CA LYS A 18 11.25 -0.12 -6.02
C LYS A 18 11.95 1.25 -5.96
N ARG A 19 11.78 1.99 -4.87
CA ARG A 19 12.31 3.35 -4.69
C ARG A 19 13.58 3.38 -3.85
N GLU A 20 13.96 2.26 -3.26
CA GLU A 20 15.06 2.14 -2.32
C GLU A 20 16.35 2.76 -2.85
N SER A 21 16.69 2.46 -4.11
CA SER A 21 17.89 2.94 -4.79
C SER A 21 17.75 4.32 -5.45
N ASN A 22 16.57 4.94 -5.42
CA ASN A 22 16.27 6.14 -6.22
C ASN A 22 16.42 7.44 -5.44
N PHE A 23 16.67 7.37 -4.13
CA PHE A 23 16.72 8.52 -3.25
C PHE A 23 17.74 8.34 -2.13
N HIS A 24 18.22 9.47 -1.60
CA HIS A 24 18.87 9.51 -0.31
C HIS A 24 17.79 9.57 0.78
N TRP A 25 17.62 8.49 1.54
CA TRP A 25 16.64 8.44 2.64
C TRP A 25 17.18 9.15 3.87
N ILE A 26 16.67 10.36 4.14
CA ILE A 26 17.14 11.21 5.26
C ILE A 26 16.66 10.64 6.59
N GLY A 27 15.38 10.27 6.68
CA GLY A 27 14.80 9.73 7.91
C GLY A 27 13.28 9.69 7.91
N PRO A 28 12.67 9.04 8.92
CA PRO A 28 11.23 8.99 9.07
C PRO A 28 10.67 10.37 9.45
N LEU A 29 9.54 10.72 8.85
CA LEU A 29 8.77 11.94 9.13
C LEU A 29 7.63 11.68 10.11
N GLY A 30 7.08 10.46 10.08
CA GLY A 30 5.92 10.04 10.85
C GLY A 30 5.42 8.71 10.30
N ALA A 31 4.24 8.27 10.72
CA ALA A 31 3.59 7.09 10.16
C ALA A 31 2.10 7.34 10.02
N ILE A 32 1.48 6.70 9.02
CA ILE A 32 0.05 6.79 8.80
C ILE A 32 -0.61 5.41 8.97
N PRO A 33 -1.85 5.37 9.49
CA PRO A 33 -2.53 4.11 9.70
C PRO A 33 -2.97 3.50 8.37
N PHE A 34 -2.86 2.18 8.28
CA PHE A 34 -3.44 1.37 7.24
C PHE A 34 -4.32 0.30 7.88
N TYR A 35 -5.39 -0.03 7.17
CA TYR A 35 -6.40 -0.98 7.61
C TYR A 35 -6.58 -2.05 6.54
N VAL A 36 -7.05 -3.22 6.99
CA VAL A 36 -7.48 -4.28 6.10
C VAL A 36 -8.90 -3.99 5.66
N TYR A 37 -9.12 -3.91 4.35
CA TYR A 37 -10.42 -3.72 3.72
C TYR A 37 -10.86 -4.99 3.03
N THR A 38 -12.12 -5.37 3.23
CA THR A 38 -12.81 -6.46 2.53
C THR A 38 -14.20 -5.98 2.09
N THR A 39 -14.94 -6.78 1.32
CA THR A 39 -16.34 -6.46 0.99
C THR A 39 -17.19 -6.45 2.26
N SER A 40 -18.28 -5.69 2.26
CA SER A 40 -19.17 -5.58 3.42
C SER A 40 -19.72 -6.94 3.89
N ASP A 41 -19.95 -7.87 2.95
CA ASP A 41 -20.35 -9.26 3.19
C ASP A 41 -19.17 -10.26 3.28
N GLY A 42 -17.93 -9.78 3.19
CA GLY A 42 -16.72 -10.60 3.24
C GLY A 42 -16.44 -11.18 4.63
N SER A 43 -15.74 -12.31 4.64
CA SER A 43 -15.29 -12.96 5.88
C SER A 43 -14.23 -12.13 6.62
N ILE A 44 -14.07 -12.38 7.91
CA ILE A 44 -12.95 -11.82 8.68
C ILE A 44 -11.65 -12.47 8.18
N VAL A 45 -10.68 -11.63 7.81
CA VAL A 45 -9.32 -12.06 7.47
C VAL A 45 -8.47 -11.98 8.73
N ASP A 46 -8.00 -13.12 9.22
CA ASP A 46 -7.04 -13.18 10.32
C ASP A 46 -5.62 -13.27 9.74
N LEU A 47 -4.90 -12.14 9.73
CA LEU A 47 -3.51 -12.07 9.25
C LEU A 47 -2.48 -12.55 10.30
N VAL A 48 -2.92 -13.07 11.45
CA VAL A 48 -2.06 -13.48 12.56
C VAL A 48 -2.12 -14.98 12.80
N ASN A 49 -3.30 -15.60 12.80
CA ASN A 49 -3.49 -16.99 13.25
C ASN A 49 -3.92 -17.98 12.16
N ASN A 50 -4.35 -17.52 10.98
CA ASN A 50 -4.77 -18.41 9.89
C ASN A 50 -3.65 -18.69 8.90
N ASP A 51 -3.83 -19.75 8.13
CA ASP A 51 -2.99 -20.00 6.96
C ASP A 51 -3.22 -18.89 5.94
N LEU A 52 -2.17 -18.13 5.65
CA LEU A 52 -2.24 -17.01 4.71
C LEU A 52 -2.56 -17.49 3.29
N ASP A 53 -2.34 -18.78 3.01
CA ASP A 53 -2.62 -19.40 1.72
C ASP A 53 -4.13 -19.48 1.42
N ASP A 54 -5.00 -19.35 2.43
CA ASP A 54 -6.46 -19.35 2.26
C ASP A 54 -7.02 -18.01 1.74
N TYR A 55 -6.21 -16.95 1.71
CA TYR A 55 -6.64 -15.61 1.35
C TYR A 55 -5.93 -15.05 0.13
N ILE A 56 -6.66 -14.44 -0.77
CA ILE A 56 -6.12 -13.71 -1.92
C ILE A 56 -6.08 -12.22 -1.59
N ALA A 57 -4.87 -11.66 -1.46
CA ALA A 57 -4.67 -10.24 -1.29
C ALA A 57 -4.55 -9.53 -2.66
N VAL A 58 -4.95 -8.26 -2.73
CA VAL A 58 -4.69 -7.39 -3.89
C VAL A 58 -3.99 -6.09 -3.47
N ALA A 59 -3.02 -5.63 -4.26
CA ALA A 59 -2.33 -4.36 -4.05
C ALA A 59 -1.83 -3.75 -5.37
N VAL A 60 -1.43 -2.48 -5.35
CA VAL A 60 -0.81 -1.83 -6.51
C VAL A 60 0.63 -2.34 -6.67
N ARG A 61 1.07 -2.62 -7.91
CA ARG A 61 2.43 -3.05 -8.20
C ARG A 61 3.45 -2.02 -7.70
N ASP A 62 4.54 -2.50 -7.12
CA ASP A 62 5.66 -1.69 -6.59
C ASP A 62 5.24 -0.68 -5.49
N SER A 63 4.06 -0.86 -4.89
CA SER A 63 3.55 -0.03 -3.82
C SER A 63 4.03 -0.52 -2.45
N ALA A 64 3.88 0.35 -1.44
CA ALA A 64 4.28 0.03 -0.09
C ALA A 64 3.39 -1.08 0.51
N GLU A 65 2.12 -1.12 0.12
CA GLU A 65 1.15 -2.14 0.50
C GLU A 65 1.53 -3.51 -0.08
N ALA A 66 1.97 -3.56 -1.35
CA ALA A 66 2.47 -4.79 -1.95
C ALA A 66 3.74 -5.30 -1.24
N ASP A 67 4.67 -4.42 -0.90
CA ASP A 67 5.87 -4.78 -0.13
C ASP A 67 5.51 -5.30 1.27
N LEU A 68 4.55 -4.67 1.94
CA LEU A 68 4.07 -5.10 3.26
C LEU A 68 3.42 -6.49 3.19
N LEU A 69 2.58 -6.75 2.19
CA LEU A 69 1.97 -8.06 1.97
C LEU A 69 3.03 -9.13 1.70
N LYS A 70 4.04 -8.82 0.89
CA LYS A 70 5.18 -9.72 0.64
C LYS A 70 5.96 -10.02 1.93
N GLN A 71 6.23 -9.02 2.75
CA GLN A 71 6.88 -9.20 4.06
C GLN A 71 6.05 -10.06 5.02
N LYS A 72 4.72 -10.03 4.89
CA LYS A 72 3.81 -10.88 5.66
C LYS A 72 3.70 -12.32 5.13
N GLY A 73 4.29 -12.64 3.97
CA GLY A 73 4.29 -13.99 3.40
C GLY A 73 3.32 -14.20 2.23
N PHE A 74 2.75 -13.13 1.68
CA PHE A 74 1.96 -13.21 0.44
C PHE A 74 2.89 -13.20 -0.79
N HIS A 75 2.58 -14.01 -1.80
CA HIS A 75 3.42 -14.17 -2.99
C HIS A 75 2.62 -14.03 -4.28
N GLU A 76 3.18 -13.34 -5.28
CA GLU A 76 2.53 -13.13 -6.59
C GLU A 76 2.21 -14.45 -7.32
N SER A 77 2.96 -15.52 -7.02
CA SER A 77 2.74 -16.85 -7.60
C SER A 77 1.67 -17.67 -6.89
N ARG A 78 1.10 -17.20 -5.77
CA ARG A 78 0.17 -17.97 -4.94
C ARG A 78 -1.08 -17.16 -4.59
N ASN A 79 -0.91 -16.09 -3.83
CA ASN A 79 -1.98 -15.45 -3.08
C ASN A 79 -1.89 -13.91 -3.04
N LEU A 80 -1.06 -13.31 -3.89
CA LEU A 80 -0.98 -11.85 -4.07
C LEU A 80 -1.27 -11.45 -5.52
N ILE A 81 -2.34 -10.71 -5.74
CA ILE A 81 -2.61 -10.07 -7.02
C ILE A 81 -2.05 -8.65 -7.00
N VAL A 82 -1.16 -8.34 -7.95
CA VAL A 82 -0.66 -6.98 -8.16
C VAL A 82 -1.29 -6.33 -9.39
N VAL A 83 -1.92 -5.18 -9.19
CA VAL A 83 -2.62 -4.41 -10.23
C VAL A 83 -1.92 -3.09 -10.53
N LYS A 84 -2.37 -2.40 -11.58
CA LYS A 84 -1.71 -1.17 -12.08
C LYS A 84 -2.04 0.09 -11.27
N ASP A 85 -3.22 0.18 -10.66
CA ASP A 85 -3.73 1.38 -10.01
C ASP A 85 -4.75 1.03 -8.91
N TYR A 86 -5.07 2.00 -8.06
CA TYR A 86 -6.01 1.78 -6.95
C TYR A 86 -7.44 1.56 -7.42
N LEU A 87 -7.85 2.09 -8.58
CA LEU A 87 -9.16 1.79 -9.17
C LEU A 87 -9.32 0.27 -9.39
N ALA A 88 -8.28 -0.37 -9.94
CA ALA A 88 -8.26 -1.82 -10.11
C ALA A 88 -8.29 -2.58 -8.77
N VAL A 89 -7.64 -2.08 -7.70
CA VAL A 89 -7.68 -2.71 -6.37
C VAL A 89 -9.12 -2.82 -5.87
N TRP A 90 -9.84 -1.69 -5.84
CA TRP A 90 -11.21 -1.66 -5.34
C TRP A 90 -12.19 -2.41 -6.24
N THR A 91 -11.96 -2.40 -7.55
CA THR A 91 -12.73 -3.22 -8.51
C THR A 91 -12.56 -4.72 -8.25
N MET A 92 -11.33 -5.17 -7.97
CA MET A 92 -11.06 -6.59 -7.67
C MET A 92 -11.77 -7.04 -6.39
N LEU A 93 -11.81 -6.20 -5.36
CA LEU A 93 -12.56 -6.48 -4.14
C LEU A 93 -14.06 -6.53 -4.39
N LYS A 94 -14.64 -5.53 -5.05
CA LYS A 94 -16.08 -5.49 -5.35
C LYS A 94 -16.55 -6.71 -6.14
N LEU A 95 -15.74 -7.16 -7.09
CA LEU A 95 -16.00 -8.33 -7.91
C LEU A 95 -15.64 -9.65 -7.21
N LYS A 96 -15.20 -9.61 -5.94
CA LYS A 96 -14.78 -10.77 -5.14
C LYS A 96 -13.71 -11.62 -5.82
N ARG A 97 -12.79 -10.96 -6.54
CA ARG A 97 -11.62 -11.58 -7.17
C ARG A 97 -10.39 -11.55 -6.28
N ALA A 98 -10.47 -10.82 -5.18
CA ALA A 98 -9.54 -10.83 -4.05
C ALA A 98 -10.38 -10.69 -2.78
N ASP A 99 -9.88 -11.22 -1.68
CA ASP A 99 -10.57 -11.23 -0.39
C ASP A 99 -10.34 -9.92 0.38
N PHE A 100 -9.13 -9.34 0.25
CA PHE A 100 -8.80 -8.10 0.94
C PHE A 100 -7.69 -7.27 0.28
N THR A 101 -7.63 -5.99 0.67
CA THR A 101 -6.49 -5.09 0.45
C THR A 101 -6.06 -4.47 1.77
N ILE A 102 -4.84 -3.96 1.83
CA ILE A 102 -4.40 -3.03 2.87
C ILE A 102 -4.48 -1.61 2.28
N ALA A 103 -5.09 -0.66 2.97
CA ALA A 103 -5.20 0.73 2.53
C ALA A 103 -5.42 1.68 3.72
N HIS A 104 -5.07 2.96 3.59
CA HIS A 104 -5.43 3.98 4.61
C HIS A 104 -6.94 4.26 4.60
N LYS A 105 -7.44 4.98 3.60
CA LYS A 105 -8.87 5.17 3.33
C LYS A 105 -9.02 5.28 1.81
N PRO A 106 -10.01 4.63 1.18
CA PRO A 106 -10.30 4.90 -0.22
C PRO A 106 -10.47 6.40 -0.44
N TYR A 107 -9.78 6.93 -1.44
CA TYR A 107 -10.01 8.29 -1.90
C TYR A 107 -11.37 8.36 -2.59
N GLN A 108 -12.20 9.34 -2.22
CA GLN A 108 -13.59 9.45 -2.70
C GLN A 108 -13.69 9.46 -4.22
N GLY A 109 -12.75 10.11 -4.93
CA GLY A 109 -12.76 10.13 -6.39
C GLY A 109 -12.60 8.75 -7.04
N ILE A 110 -11.90 7.81 -6.41
CA ILE A 110 -11.79 6.42 -6.91
C ILE A 110 -13.11 5.69 -6.71
N ILE A 111 -13.80 5.93 -5.60
CA ILE A 111 -15.11 5.34 -5.32
C ILE A 111 -16.12 5.81 -6.38
N GLU A 112 -16.10 7.10 -6.72
CA GLU A 112 -16.97 7.70 -7.74
C GLU A 112 -16.66 7.20 -9.16
N GLU A 113 -15.39 7.20 -9.58
CA GLU A 113 -14.95 6.74 -10.91
C GLU A 113 -15.30 5.27 -11.17
N ALA A 114 -15.25 4.46 -10.11
CA ALA A 114 -15.54 3.04 -10.16
C ALA A 114 -17.03 2.69 -10.05
N HIS A 115 -17.91 3.69 -9.85
CA HIS A 115 -19.31 3.47 -9.42
C HIS A 115 -19.44 2.57 -8.19
N LEU A 116 -18.46 2.65 -7.29
CA LEU A 116 -18.47 1.96 -6.01
C LEU A 116 -19.16 2.81 -4.96
N LYS A 117 -19.46 2.21 -3.81
CA LYS A 117 -19.92 2.93 -2.63
C LYS A 117 -19.04 2.58 -1.44
N GLU A 118 -18.85 3.52 -0.51
CA GLU A 118 -18.11 3.22 0.73
C GLU A 118 -18.75 2.04 1.49
N GLU A 119 -20.09 1.92 1.47
CA GLU A 119 -20.87 0.82 2.09
C GLU A 119 -20.62 -0.58 1.47
N ASP A 120 -19.96 -0.63 0.30
CA ASP A 120 -19.57 -1.90 -0.31
C ASP A 120 -18.40 -2.57 0.40
N PHE A 121 -17.72 -1.83 1.27
CA PHE A 121 -16.50 -2.28 1.95
C PHE A 121 -16.61 -2.08 3.45
N LYS A 122 -15.86 -2.88 4.18
CA LYS A 122 -15.66 -2.71 5.63
C LYS A 122 -14.19 -2.83 5.99
N THR A 123 -13.81 -2.12 7.04
CA THR A 123 -12.50 -2.23 7.68
C THR A 123 -12.51 -3.33 8.73
N LEU A 124 -11.45 -4.12 8.80
CA LEU A 124 -11.17 -4.99 9.93
C LEU A 124 -10.27 -4.22 10.90
N GLU A 125 -10.89 -3.36 11.72
CA GLU A 125 -10.20 -2.40 12.60
C GLU A 125 -9.30 -3.04 13.67
N THR A 126 -9.45 -4.35 13.92
CA THR A 126 -8.64 -5.12 14.86
C THR A 126 -7.18 -5.27 14.42
N ILE A 127 -6.82 -4.92 13.20
CA ILE A 127 -5.44 -4.97 12.69
C ILE A 127 -4.94 -3.54 12.47
N SER A 128 -4.20 -3.01 13.45
CA SER A 128 -3.52 -1.70 13.32
C SER A 128 -2.20 -1.88 12.59
N LEU A 129 -2.15 -1.48 11.32
CA LEU A 129 -0.91 -1.36 10.57
C LEU A 129 -0.52 0.12 10.53
N SER A 130 0.76 0.40 10.73
CA SER A 130 1.28 1.76 10.64
C SER A 130 2.46 1.75 9.69
N MET A 131 2.38 2.58 8.65
CA MET A 131 3.41 2.63 7.61
C MET A 131 4.19 3.93 7.71
N PRO A 132 5.53 3.86 7.86
CA PRO A 132 6.36 5.04 8.00
C PRO A 132 6.43 5.85 6.69
N LEU A 133 6.25 7.15 6.83
CA LEU A 133 6.57 8.15 5.82
C LEU A 133 8.00 8.63 6.04
N TYR A 134 8.70 8.90 4.95
CA TYR A 134 10.09 9.37 4.98
C TYR A 134 10.23 10.73 4.30
N VAL A 135 11.25 11.45 4.75
CA VAL A 135 11.87 12.53 3.98
C VAL A 135 12.99 11.92 3.14
N ALA A 136 13.00 12.26 1.86
CA ALA A 136 13.97 11.76 0.89
C ALA A 136 14.54 12.92 0.07
N ALA A 137 15.83 12.88 -0.26
CA ALA A 137 16.45 13.80 -1.20
C ALA A 137 16.71 13.12 -2.54
N SER A 138 16.69 13.92 -3.61
CA SER A 138 17.18 13.51 -4.92
C SER A 138 18.63 12.97 -4.82
N LEU A 139 18.97 11.94 -5.60
CA LEU A 139 20.34 11.42 -5.67
C LEU A 139 21.34 12.48 -6.14
N SER A 140 20.88 13.48 -6.91
CA SER A 140 21.70 14.59 -7.40
C SER A 140 21.96 15.69 -6.36
N THR A 141 21.38 15.59 -5.15
CA THR A 141 21.66 16.50 -4.03
C THR A 141 22.97 16.10 -3.36
N ASP A 142 23.88 17.07 -3.20
CA ASP A 142 25.13 16.86 -2.47
C ASP A 142 24.79 16.65 -0.99
N LEU A 143 25.10 15.46 -0.48
CA LEU A 143 25.02 15.20 0.96
C LEU A 143 26.26 15.82 1.61
N GLU A 144 26.09 16.86 2.43
CA GLU A 144 27.18 17.31 3.29
C GLU A 144 27.59 16.16 4.20
N THR A 145 28.78 15.62 3.95
CA THR A 145 29.45 14.67 4.83
C THR A 145 30.30 15.49 5.80
N ARG A 146 29.92 15.45 7.09
CA ARG A 146 30.74 16.01 8.18
C ARG A 146 31.81 15.02 8.61
#